data_AF-A0A960Y539-F1
#
_entry.id   AF-A0A960Y539-F1
#
_cell.length_a   1.000
_cell.length_b   1.000
_cell.length_c   1.000
_cell.angle_alpha   90.00
_cell.angle_beta   90.00
_cell.angle_gamma   90.00
#
_symmetry.space_group_name_H-M   'P 1'
#
loop_
_entity.id
_entity.type
_entity.pdbx_description
1 polymer ?
#
loop_
_entity_poly.entity_id
_entity_poly.type
_entity_poly.pdbx_seq_one_letter_code
_entity_poly.pdbx_strand_id
1 'polypeptide(L)' 'MSNGTRFAAVTGTSDGIGLALARALLDDGWRVLGCARRDAPLDHPAYRHVRVDLADPAALAA' A
#
# COMPACT_ATOMS: atom_id res chain seq x y z
N MET A 1 -0.28 20.64 -16.74
CA MET A 1 -0.18 20.65 -15.27
C MET A 1 0.71 19.48 -14.87
N SER A 2 1.95 19.74 -14.46
CA SER A 2 2.83 18.69 -13.91
C SER A 2 2.31 18.35 -12.51
N ASN A 3 1.36 17.43 -12.44
CA ASN A 3 0.88 16.93 -11.15
C ASN A 3 2.05 16.21 -10.49
N GLY A 4 2.45 16.64 -9.29
CA GLY A 4 3.50 15.98 -8.52
C GLY A 4 3.19 14.49 -8.39
N THR A 5 4.23 13.66 -8.27
CA THR A 5 4.08 12.20 -8.22
C THR A 5 3.00 11.81 -7.23
N ARG A 6 1.90 11.23 -7.72
CA ARG A 6 0.74 10.86 -6.92
C ARG A 6 1.09 9.65 -6.02
N PHE A 7 0.82 9.77 -4.72
CA PHE A 7 1.17 8.75 -3.72
C PHE A 7 -0.02 8.43 -2.83
N ALA A 8 -0.21 7.14 -2.53
CA ALA A 8 -1.27 6.66 -1.65
C ALA A 8 -0.73 5.65 -0.63
N ALA A 9 -1.24 5.70 0.60
CA ALA A 9 -1.08 4.64 1.59
C ALA A 9 -2.38 3.83 1.68
N VAL A 10 -2.29 2.52 1.57
CA VAL A 10 -3.45 1.61 1.58
C VAL A 10 -3.26 0.56 2.66
N THR A 11 -4.22 0.47 3.58
CA THR A 11 -4.24 -0.55 4.62
C THR A 11 -4.99 -1.80 4.14
N GLY A 12 -4.66 -2.97 4.69
CA GLY A 12 -5.34 -4.22 4.34
C GLY A 12 -5.02 -4.71 2.92
N THR A 13 -3.81 -4.44 2.41
CA THR A 13 -3.40 -4.80 1.04
C THR A 13 -3.10 -6.28 0.81
N SER A 14 -3.20 -7.13 1.84
CA SER A 14 -2.95 -8.58 1.69
C SER A 14 -3.99 -9.29 0.82
N ASP A 15 -5.24 -8.80 0.76
CA ASP A 15 -6.35 -9.46 0.08
C ASP A 15 -7.54 -8.50 -0.16
N GLY A 16 -8.58 -8.97 -0.83
CA GLY A 16 -9.89 -8.32 -0.94
C GLY A 16 -9.84 -6.91 -1.51
N ILE A 17 -10.64 -6.01 -0.93
CA ILE A 17 -10.81 -4.63 -1.42
C ILE A 17 -9.49 -3.84 -1.36
N GLY A 18 -8.70 -4.01 -0.29
CA GLY A 18 -7.42 -3.30 -0.15
C GLY A 18 -6.42 -3.69 -1.24
N LEU A 19 -6.34 -4.99 -1.56
CA LEU A 19 -5.54 -5.49 -2.67
C LEU A 19 -6.03 -4.96 -4.02
N ALA A 20 -7.35 -5.02 -4.28
CA ALA A 20 -7.94 -4.52 -5.52
C ALA A 20 -7.73 -3.02 -5.71
N LEU A 21 -7.89 -2.22 -4.65
CA LEU A 21 -7.64 -0.78 -4.67
C LEU A 21 -6.17 -0.46 -4.94
N ALA A 22 -5.25 -1.16 -4.25
CA ALA A 22 -3.82 -0.96 -4.47
C ALA A 22 -3.43 -1.27 -5.93
N ARG A 23 -3.98 -2.34 -6.53
CA ARG A 23 -3.79 -2.64 -7.95
C ARG A 23 -4.30 -1.51 -8.84
N ALA A 24 -5.53 -1.06 -8.63
CA ALA A 24 -6.13 0.01 -9.44
C ALA A 24 -5.35 1.33 -9.36
N LEU A 25 -4.82 1.68 -8.19
CA LEU A 25 -3.98 2.87 -8.02
C LEU A 25 -2.63 2.73 -8.76
N LEU A 26 -1.99 1.56 -8.67
CA LEU A 26 -0.75 1.29 -9.41
C LEU A 26 -0.98 1.35 -10.92
N ASP A 27 -2.11 0.82 -11.40
CA ASP A 27 -2.50 0.87 -12.82
C ASP A 27 -2.77 2.31 -13.31
N ASP A 28 -3.26 3.20 -12.43
CA ASP A 28 -3.36 4.66 -12.68
C ASP A 28 -2.00 5.38 -12.45
N GLY A 29 -0.89 4.65 -12.32
CA GLY A 29 0.46 5.22 -12.21
C GLY A 29 0.75 5.90 -10.87
N TRP A 30 0.01 5.58 -9.81
CA TRP A 30 0.34 6.01 -8.45
C TRP A 30 1.49 5.20 -7.88
N ARG A 31 2.22 5.82 -6.95
CA ARG A 31 3.07 5.09 -6.00
C ARG A 31 2.22 4.68 -4.81
N VAL A 32 2.31 3.42 -4.40
CA VAL A 32 1.46 2.88 -3.33
C VAL A 32 2.32 2.28 -2.22
N LEU A 33 2.07 2.71 -0.99
CA LEU A 33 2.55 2.07 0.23
C LEU A 33 1.43 1.20 0.80
N GLY A 34 1.60 -0.12 0.76
CA GLY A 34 0.68 -1.06 1.37
C GLY A 34 1.07 -1.38 2.81
N CYS A 35 0.09 -1.38 3.72
CA CYS A 35 0.26 -1.78 5.11
C CYS A 35 -0.69 -2.93 5.46
N ALA A 36 -0.17 -4.10 5.85
CA ALA A 36 -1.00 -5.22 6.31
C ALA A 36 -0.20 -6.18 7.22
N ARG A 37 -0.90 -7.04 7.95
CA ARG A 37 -0.28 -8.07 8.81
C ARG A 37 0.42 -9.19 8.03
N ARG A 38 -0.06 -9.44 6.81
CA ARG A 38 0.45 -10.47 5.89
C ARG A 38 0.94 -9.78 4.62
N ASP A 39 1.81 -10.46 3.89
CA ASP A 39 2.32 -9.93 2.63
C ASP A 39 1.20 -9.75 1.60
N ALA A 40 1.39 -8.78 0.71
CA ALA A 40 0.52 -8.58 -0.45
C ALA A 40 1.10 -9.28 -1.69
N PRO A 41 0.27 -9.94 -2.52
CA PRO A 41 0.70 -10.54 -3.78
C PRO A 41 0.85 -9.47 -4.89
N LEU A 42 1.60 -8.40 -4.59
CA LEU A 42 1.84 -7.26 -5.46
C LEU A 42 3.34 -7.16 -5.75
N ASP A 43 3.72 -7.55 -6.96
CA ASP A 43 5.05 -7.29 -7.52
C ASP A 43 4.93 -6.13 -8.53
N HIS A 44 5.28 -4.92 -8.10
CA HIS A 44 5.24 -3.72 -8.92
C HIS A 44 6.28 -2.71 -8.44
N PRO A 45 7.07 -2.06 -9.33
CA PRO A 45 8.16 -1.16 -8.93
C PRO A 45 7.67 0.08 -8.16
N ALA A 46 6.42 0.49 -8.37
CA ALA A 46 5.79 1.60 -7.65
C ALA A 46 5.07 1.17 -6.35
N TYR A 47 5.11 -0.12 -5.99
CA TYR A 47 4.53 -0.65 -4.77
C TYR A 47 5.61 -0.92 -3.72
N ARG A 48 5.35 -0.51 -2.48
CA ARG A 48 6.16 -0.89 -1.32
C ARG A 48 5.24 -1.44 -0.25
N HIS A 49 5.65 -2.54 0.40
CA HIS A 49 4.88 -3.16 1.48
C HIS A 49 5.54 -2.93 2.83
N VAL A 50 4.72 -2.66 3.84
CA VAL A 50 5.10 -2.65 5.25
C VAL A 50 4.23 -3.68 5.96
N ARG A 51 4.88 -4.72 6.46
CA ARG A 51 4.20 -5.70 7.31
C ARG A 51 4.02 -5.09 8.70
N VAL A 52 2.78 -4.84 9.09
CA VAL A 52 2.44 -4.19 10.37
C VAL A 52 1.07 -4.64 10.87
N ASP A 53 0.94 -4.81 12.18
CA ASP A 53 -0.36 -4.89 12.84
C ASP A 53 -0.80 -3.50 13.26
N LEU A 54 -1.86 -2.99 12.62
CA LEU A 54 -2.39 -1.66 12.91
C LEU A 54 -3.08 -1.57 14.28
N ALA A 55 -3.38 -2.71 14.90
CA ALA A 55 -3.91 -2.76 16.26
C ALA A 55 -2.83 -2.67 17.35
N ASP A 56 -1.54 -2.66 16.97
CA ASP A 56 -0.41 -2.48 17.88
C ASP A 56 0.22 -1.09 17.68
N PRO A 57 -0.15 -0.08 18.49
CA PRO A 57 0.42 1.26 18.39
C PRO A 57 1.93 1.31 18.67
N ALA A 58 2.46 0.34 19.44
CA ALA A 58 3.88 0.28 19.75
C ALA A 58 4.71 -0.22 18.54
N ALA A 59 4.08 -0.90 17.58
CA ALA A 59 4.71 -1.29 16.32
C ALA A 59 4.93 -0.10 15.36
N LEU A 60 4.31 1.06 15.62
CA LEU A 60 4.50 2.31 14.87
C LEU A 60 5.64 3.13 15.48
N ALA A 61 6.89 2.69 15.27
CA ALA A 61 8.07 3.51 15.59
C ALA A 61 8.44 4.44 14.42
N ALA A 62 8.85 5.67 14.75
CA ALA A 62 9.20 6.75 13.82
C ALA A 62 10.56 6.56 13.13
#